data_AF-A0A843JJE6-F1
#
_entry.id   AF-A0A843JJE6-F1
#
_cell.length_a   1.000
_cell.length_b   1.000
_cell.length_c   1.000
_cell.angle_alpha   90.00
_cell.angle_beta   90.00
_cell.angle_gamma   90.00
#
_symmetry.space_group_name_H-M   'P 1'
#
loop_
_entity.id
_entity.type
_entity.pdbx_description
1 polymer ?
#
loop_
_entity_poly.entity_id
_entity_poly.type
_entity_poly.pdbx_seq_one_letter_code
_entity_poly.pdbx_strand_id
1 'polypeptide(L)'
;MIPKTHPRYKSLLLRDKVKNAFKEGYLADSGMIAHGRGETFDYLIGEKTTETAKKACEAAVATILLAENPVLSVNGNTTALAIDEIIELAKATDSKIEINLFYRTPERVEIITRMFKERGWEDILGTNDDELLYIDNLNSPRATASKEGSYIADVMLVPLEDGDRAEVLVQNGKKIICIDLNPLSRTAKMSTISIVDNIVRAVPLMTEIAKEFRQSGKADDKEFLENIVNNFSNEQNLKDSLAAIKLK
;
A
#
# COMPACT_ATOMS: atom_id res chain seq x y z
N MET A 1 -2.13 -27.60 -9.70
CA MET A 1 -2.32 -27.24 -8.28
C MET A 1 -0.97 -27.40 -7.57
N ILE A 2 -0.51 -26.38 -6.84
CA ILE A 2 0.80 -26.42 -6.15
C ILE A 2 0.60 -27.12 -4.79
N PRO A 3 1.38 -28.17 -4.44
CA PRO A 3 1.23 -28.84 -3.15
C PRO A 3 1.51 -27.91 -1.96
N LYS A 4 0.68 -27.94 -0.92
CA LYS A 4 0.90 -27.14 0.31
C LYS A 4 2.22 -27.47 1.02
N THR A 5 2.73 -28.68 0.83
CA THR A 5 4.01 -29.15 1.35
C THR A 5 5.21 -28.62 0.56
N HIS A 6 4.99 -27.95 -0.57
CA HIS A 6 6.08 -27.44 -1.40
C HIS A 6 6.81 -26.30 -0.65
N PRO A 7 8.15 -26.32 -0.59
CA PRO A 7 8.92 -25.31 0.17
C PRO A 7 8.68 -23.87 -0.32
N ARG A 8 8.33 -23.72 -1.60
CA ARG A 8 8.01 -22.44 -2.25
C ARG A 8 6.50 -22.14 -2.34
N TYR A 9 5.64 -22.89 -1.65
CA TYR A 9 4.19 -22.83 -1.85
C TYR A 9 3.64 -21.39 -1.84
N LYS A 10 4.04 -20.58 -0.83
CA LYS A 10 3.60 -19.18 -0.72
C LYS A 10 4.00 -18.35 -1.94
N SER A 11 5.29 -18.32 -2.30
CA SER A 11 5.77 -17.57 -3.48
C SER A 11 5.06 -18.01 -4.77
N LEU A 12 4.89 -19.32 -5.00
CA LEU A 12 4.20 -19.82 -6.19
C LEU A 12 2.71 -19.47 -6.22
N LEU A 13 2.05 -19.43 -5.06
CA LEU A 13 0.65 -19.01 -4.95
C LEU A 13 0.49 -17.53 -5.33
N LEU A 14 1.41 -16.66 -4.87
CA LEU A 14 1.38 -15.23 -5.22
C LEU A 14 1.60 -15.02 -6.72
N ARG A 15 2.52 -15.77 -7.33
CA ARG A 15 2.71 -15.74 -8.79
C ARG A 15 1.44 -16.14 -9.54
N ASP A 16 0.73 -17.17 -9.08
CA ASP A 16 -0.50 -17.59 -9.73
C ASP A 16 -1.62 -16.54 -9.57
N LYS A 17 -1.74 -15.91 -8.38
CA LYS A 17 -2.65 -14.76 -8.18
C LYS A 17 -2.38 -13.64 -9.18
N VAL A 18 -1.13 -13.22 -9.33
CA VAL A 18 -0.74 -12.15 -10.27
C VAL A 18 -0.95 -12.57 -11.74
N LYS A 19 -0.65 -13.82 -12.09
CA LYS A 19 -0.91 -14.37 -13.43
C LYS A 19 -2.40 -14.38 -13.76
N ASN A 20 -3.24 -14.81 -12.82
CA ASN A 20 -4.68 -14.86 -13.01
C ASN A 20 -5.27 -13.45 -13.08
N ALA A 21 -4.78 -12.51 -12.25
CA ALA A 21 -5.15 -11.10 -12.34
C ALA A 21 -4.89 -10.47 -13.71
N PHE A 22 -3.75 -10.83 -14.34
CA PHE A 22 -3.45 -10.40 -15.70
C PHE A 22 -4.43 -11.00 -16.72
N LYS A 23 -4.72 -12.31 -16.61
CA LYS A 23 -5.69 -13.00 -17.50
C LYS A 23 -7.12 -12.49 -17.34
N GLU A 24 -7.51 -12.13 -16.13
CA GLU A 24 -8.81 -11.57 -15.81
C GLU A 24 -8.93 -10.09 -16.19
N GLY A 25 -7.84 -9.45 -16.60
CA GLY A 25 -7.85 -8.14 -17.25
C GLY A 25 -7.61 -6.94 -16.33
N TYR A 26 -7.62 -7.11 -15.01
CA TYR A 26 -7.47 -6.01 -14.04
C TYR A 26 -6.03 -5.68 -13.65
N LEU A 27 -5.04 -6.41 -14.18
CA LEU A 27 -3.62 -6.16 -13.97
C LEU A 27 -2.91 -5.91 -15.31
N ALA A 28 -2.05 -4.90 -15.36
CA ALA A 28 -1.21 -4.63 -16.54
C ALA A 28 -0.05 -5.65 -16.64
N ASP A 29 0.46 -5.88 -17.84
CA ASP A 29 1.62 -6.73 -18.08
C ASP A 29 2.85 -6.29 -17.27
N SER A 30 3.09 -4.98 -17.19
CA SER A 30 4.11 -4.36 -16.34
C SER A 30 3.95 -4.71 -14.85
N GLY A 31 2.72 -5.00 -14.40
CA GLY A 31 2.41 -5.43 -13.04
C GLY A 31 2.98 -6.80 -12.70
N MET A 32 3.11 -7.70 -13.69
CA MET A 32 3.78 -8.99 -13.51
C MET A 32 5.29 -8.80 -13.34
N ILE A 33 5.89 -7.90 -14.13
CA ILE A 33 7.31 -7.54 -14.03
C ILE A 33 7.58 -6.89 -12.66
N ALA A 34 6.70 -5.99 -12.22
CA ALA A 34 6.78 -5.37 -10.89
C ALA A 34 6.76 -6.40 -9.76
N HIS A 35 5.90 -7.42 -9.86
CA HIS A 35 5.89 -8.52 -8.91
C HIS A 35 7.23 -9.26 -8.86
N GLY A 36 7.82 -9.59 -10.02
CA GLY A 36 9.12 -10.25 -10.08
C GLY A 36 10.25 -9.42 -9.45
N ARG A 37 10.26 -8.09 -9.65
CA ARG A 37 11.21 -7.19 -8.95
C ARG A 37 11.02 -7.27 -7.44
N GLY A 38 9.78 -7.24 -6.97
CA GLY A 38 9.45 -7.39 -5.55
C GLY A 38 9.97 -8.71 -5.00
N GLU A 39 9.70 -9.84 -5.69
CA GLU A 39 10.19 -11.15 -5.26
C GLU A 39 11.70 -11.15 -5.07
N THR A 40 12.49 -10.55 -5.98
CA THR A 40 13.96 -10.44 -5.83
C THR A 40 14.36 -9.84 -4.48
N PHE A 41 13.74 -8.73 -4.08
CA PHE A 41 14.01 -8.12 -2.78
C PHE A 41 13.44 -8.94 -1.62
N ASP A 42 12.31 -9.63 -1.82
CA ASP A 42 11.75 -10.54 -0.82
C ASP A 42 12.73 -11.68 -0.49
N TYR A 43 13.40 -12.24 -1.51
CA TYR A 43 14.49 -13.21 -1.30
C TYR A 43 15.63 -12.61 -0.47
N LEU A 44 16.02 -11.37 -0.74
CA LEU A 44 17.13 -10.69 -0.06
C LEU A 44 16.84 -10.41 1.42
N ILE A 45 15.58 -10.13 1.79
CA ILE A 45 15.17 -9.98 3.20
C ILE A 45 14.82 -11.32 3.87
N GLY A 46 14.84 -12.41 3.10
CA GLY A 46 14.59 -13.78 3.58
C GLY A 46 13.12 -14.15 3.72
N GLU A 47 12.25 -13.56 2.89
CA GLU A 47 10.81 -13.86 2.79
C GLU A 47 10.04 -13.77 4.11
N LYS A 48 10.45 -12.80 4.95
CA LYS A 48 9.89 -12.55 6.27
C LYS A 48 9.78 -11.05 6.55
N THR A 49 8.87 -10.69 7.44
CA THR A 49 8.81 -9.34 8.00
C THR A 49 10.01 -9.13 8.92
N THR A 50 10.78 -8.06 8.66
CA THR A 50 11.95 -7.66 9.46
C THR A 50 11.52 -6.81 10.67
N GLU A 51 12.38 -6.68 11.68
CA GLU A 51 12.10 -5.79 12.82
C GLU A 51 11.95 -4.32 12.38
N THR A 52 12.73 -3.91 11.38
CA THR A 52 12.62 -2.58 10.76
C THR A 52 11.24 -2.39 10.11
N ALA A 53 10.77 -3.37 9.35
CA ALA A 53 9.43 -3.33 8.76
C ALA A 53 8.31 -3.30 9.81
N LYS A 54 8.44 -4.01 10.94
CA LYS A 54 7.46 -3.96 12.03
C LYS A 54 7.33 -2.55 12.61
N LYS A 55 8.47 -1.90 12.90
CA LYS A 55 8.49 -0.50 13.39
C LYS A 55 7.86 0.46 12.38
N ALA A 56 8.12 0.26 11.09
CA ALA A 56 7.48 1.06 10.04
C ALA A 56 5.97 0.83 9.97
N CYS A 57 5.48 -0.41 10.18
CA CYS A 57 4.05 -0.69 10.25
C CYS A 57 3.40 0.01 11.46
N GLU A 58 4.05 0.00 12.62
CA GLU A 58 3.56 0.69 13.82
C GLU A 58 3.45 2.21 13.60
N ALA A 59 4.50 2.84 13.06
CA ALA A 59 4.49 4.25 12.72
C ALA A 59 3.46 4.60 11.64
N ALA A 60 3.27 3.72 10.65
CA ALA A 60 2.26 3.88 9.62
C ALA A 60 0.84 3.87 10.21
N VAL A 61 0.53 2.89 11.07
CA VAL A 61 -0.79 2.81 11.72
C VAL A 61 -1.03 4.03 12.61
N ALA A 62 -0.04 4.45 13.40
CA ALA A 62 -0.17 5.67 14.21
C ALA A 62 -0.42 6.91 13.35
N THR A 63 0.27 7.03 12.21
CA THR A 63 0.09 8.14 11.26
C THR A 63 -1.31 8.13 10.64
N ILE A 64 -1.85 6.95 10.29
CA ILE A 64 -3.20 6.81 9.73
C ILE A 64 -4.27 7.16 10.78
N LEU A 65 -4.13 6.67 12.02
CA LEU A 65 -5.12 6.94 13.08
C LEU A 65 -5.14 8.41 13.53
N LEU A 66 -4.05 9.15 13.33
CA LEU A 66 -3.99 10.60 13.55
C LEU A 66 -4.54 11.43 12.38
N ALA A 67 -4.80 10.81 11.23
CA ALA A 67 -5.18 11.52 10.01
C ALA A 67 -6.64 12.00 10.05
N GLU A 68 -6.91 13.13 9.40
CA GLU A 68 -8.28 13.62 9.22
C GLU A 68 -8.99 12.95 8.04
N ASN A 69 -8.26 12.66 6.96
CA ASN A 69 -8.77 12.06 5.73
C ASN A 69 -7.83 10.96 5.22
N PRO A 70 -7.68 9.84 5.94
CA PRO A 70 -6.81 8.75 5.50
C PRO A 70 -7.38 8.01 4.29
N VAL A 71 -6.53 7.77 3.28
CA VAL A 71 -6.90 7.04 2.05
C VAL A 71 -5.94 5.90 1.76
N LEU A 72 -6.49 4.71 1.53
CA LEU A 72 -5.75 3.54 1.05
C LEU A 72 -5.89 3.44 -0.48
N SER A 73 -4.81 3.73 -1.19
CA SER A 73 -4.75 3.62 -2.65
C SER A 73 -4.61 2.17 -3.08
N VAL A 74 -5.41 1.71 -4.03
CA VAL A 74 -5.36 0.35 -4.58
C VAL A 74 -5.12 0.35 -6.08
N ASN A 75 -4.21 -0.50 -6.53
CA ASN A 75 -3.95 -0.76 -7.94
C ASN A 75 -4.21 -2.24 -8.27
N GLY A 76 -3.96 -2.66 -9.52
CA GLY A 76 -4.15 -4.05 -9.94
C GLY A 76 -3.34 -5.07 -9.11
N ASN A 77 -2.09 -4.75 -8.74
CA ASN A 77 -1.25 -5.63 -7.92
C ASN A 77 -1.75 -5.71 -6.48
N THR A 78 -2.11 -4.58 -5.87
CA THR A 78 -2.72 -4.54 -4.54
C THR A 78 -4.00 -5.36 -4.49
N THR A 79 -4.88 -5.17 -5.46
CA THR A 79 -6.15 -5.91 -5.60
C THR A 79 -5.90 -7.41 -5.77
N ALA A 80 -4.95 -7.80 -6.61
CA ALA A 80 -4.62 -9.21 -6.84
C ALA A 80 -4.06 -9.92 -5.59
N LEU A 81 -3.31 -9.21 -4.77
CA LEU A 81 -2.54 -9.81 -3.69
C LEU A 81 -3.24 -9.73 -2.33
N ALA A 82 -3.95 -8.64 -2.06
CA ALA A 82 -4.35 -8.25 -0.70
C ALA A 82 -5.72 -7.54 -0.61
N ILE A 83 -6.66 -7.80 -1.53
CA ILE A 83 -7.98 -7.11 -1.54
C ILE A 83 -8.73 -7.25 -0.21
N ASP A 84 -8.80 -8.46 0.35
CA ASP A 84 -9.54 -8.72 1.59
C ASP A 84 -8.83 -8.04 2.77
N GLU A 85 -7.50 -8.12 2.81
CA GLU A 85 -6.67 -7.51 3.84
C GLU A 85 -6.73 -5.97 3.81
N ILE A 86 -6.81 -5.36 2.62
CA ILE A 86 -6.97 -3.90 2.49
C ILE A 86 -8.33 -3.45 3.02
N ILE A 87 -9.39 -4.19 2.73
CA ILE A 87 -10.73 -3.90 3.27
C ILE A 87 -10.70 -3.98 4.81
N GLU A 88 -10.05 -4.99 5.37
CA GLU A 88 -9.93 -5.13 6.82
C GLU A 88 -9.08 -4.02 7.46
N LEU A 89 -8.00 -3.60 6.80
CA LEU A 89 -7.20 -2.45 7.25
C LEU A 89 -8.02 -1.15 7.20
N ALA A 90 -8.78 -0.92 6.13
CA ALA A 90 -9.62 0.25 5.97
C ALA A 90 -10.64 0.35 7.11
N LYS A 91 -11.36 -0.74 7.40
CA LYS A 91 -12.29 -0.81 8.55
C LYS A 91 -11.58 -0.58 9.89
N ALA A 92 -10.41 -1.17 10.08
CA ALA A 92 -9.67 -1.04 11.34
C ALA A 92 -9.12 0.38 11.57
N THR A 93 -8.98 1.18 10.51
CA THR A 93 -8.38 2.52 10.59
C THR A 93 -9.36 3.64 10.23
N ASP A 94 -10.62 3.30 9.91
CA ASP A 94 -11.62 4.24 9.38
C ASP A 94 -11.14 5.00 8.12
N SER A 95 -10.41 4.28 7.26
CA SER A 95 -9.85 4.83 6.01
C SER A 95 -10.78 4.61 4.82
N LYS A 96 -10.74 5.54 3.86
CA LYS A 96 -11.36 5.35 2.54
C LYS A 96 -10.47 4.49 1.65
N ILE A 97 -11.05 3.87 0.63
CA ILE A 97 -10.31 3.10 -0.39
C ILE A 97 -10.51 3.76 -1.75
N GLU A 98 -9.43 4.00 -2.49
CA GLU A 98 -9.49 4.61 -3.82
C GLU A 98 -8.72 3.82 -4.87
N ILE A 99 -9.37 3.57 -6.02
CA ILE A 99 -8.73 2.99 -7.20
C ILE A 99 -7.78 4.01 -7.82
N ASN A 100 -6.53 3.62 -7.93
CA ASN A 100 -5.51 4.36 -8.63
C ASN A 100 -4.70 3.42 -9.54
N LEU A 101 -4.70 3.72 -10.84
CA LEU A 101 -4.09 2.88 -11.86
C LEU A 101 -3.17 3.71 -12.74
N PHE A 102 -1.95 3.21 -12.95
CA PHE A 102 -1.01 3.80 -13.90
C PHE A 102 -1.51 3.68 -15.35
N TYR A 103 -1.92 2.46 -15.74
CA TYR A 103 -2.57 2.19 -17.03
C TYR A 103 -4.07 2.05 -16.82
N ARG A 104 -4.72 3.18 -16.54
CA ARG A 104 -6.16 3.23 -16.29
C ARG A 104 -6.94 2.94 -17.58
N THR A 105 -7.91 2.03 -17.50
CA THR A 105 -8.89 1.77 -18.56
C THR A 105 -10.27 1.56 -17.90
N PRO A 106 -11.37 1.88 -18.59
CA PRO A 106 -12.72 1.64 -18.07
C PRO A 106 -12.94 0.19 -17.62
N GLU A 107 -12.55 -0.81 -18.43
CA GLU A 107 -12.66 -2.22 -18.02
C GLU A 107 -11.91 -2.55 -16.72
N ARG A 108 -10.69 -2.04 -16.53
CA ARG A 108 -9.91 -2.33 -15.31
C ARG A 108 -10.58 -1.76 -14.08
N VAL A 109 -11.05 -0.52 -14.20
CA VAL A 109 -11.76 0.16 -13.12
C VAL A 109 -13.05 -0.58 -12.78
N GLU A 110 -13.82 -1.00 -13.78
CA GLU A 110 -15.06 -1.76 -13.58
C GLU A 110 -14.81 -3.09 -12.87
N ILE A 111 -13.80 -3.87 -13.30
CA ILE A 111 -13.47 -5.16 -12.69
C ILE A 111 -13.05 -4.97 -11.23
N ILE A 112 -12.14 -4.04 -10.94
CA ILE A 112 -11.70 -3.76 -9.57
C ILE A 112 -12.88 -3.29 -8.72
N THR A 113 -13.69 -2.36 -9.22
CA THR A 113 -14.89 -1.86 -8.53
C THR A 113 -15.80 -3.01 -8.13
N ARG A 114 -16.13 -3.88 -9.09
CA ARG A 114 -16.97 -5.06 -8.83
C ARG A 114 -16.37 -5.99 -7.79
N MET A 115 -15.06 -6.25 -7.85
CA MET A 115 -14.38 -7.13 -6.88
C MET A 115 -14.45 -6.61 -5.44
N PHE A 116 -14.38 -5.29 -5.24
CA PHE A 116 -14.53 -4.66 -3.92
C PHE A 116 -15.99 -4.71 -3.43
N LYS A 117 -16.96 -4.42 -4.32
CA LYS A 117 -18.39 -4.50 -4.00
C LYS A 117 -18.83 -5.93 -3.64
N GLU A 118 -18.37 -6.94 -4.38
CA GLU A 118 -18.63 -8.35 -4.08
C GLU A 118 -18.09 -8.78 -2.69
N ARG A 119 -17.16 -8.01 -2.11
CA ARG A 119 -16.61 -8.21 -0.76
C ARG A 119 -17.24 -7.30 0.29
N GLY A 120 -18.30 -6.58 -0.06
CA GLY A 120 -19.05 -5.71 0.83
C GLY A 120 -18.42 -4.33 1.05
N TRP A 121 -17.50 -3.89 0.19
CA TRP A 121 -17.03 -2.50 0.18
C TRP A 121 -17.69 -1.72 -0.96
N GLU A 122 -18.80 -1.06 -0.64
CA GLU A 122 -19.61 -0.34 -1.64
C GLU A 122 -19.02 1.01 -2.04
N ASP A 123 -18.40 1.70 -1.08
CA ASP A 123 -17.93 3.10 -1.21
C ASP A 123 -16.49 3.18 -1.75
N ILE A 124 -16.14 2.33 -2.72
CA ILE A 124 -14.84 2.44 -3.38
C ILE A 124 -14.78 3.70 -4.26
N LEU A 125 -13.77 4.53 -4.05
CA LEU A 125 -13.56 5.79 -4.76
C LEU A 125 -12.75 5.59 -6.05
N GLY A 126 -12.76 6.61 -6.92
CA GLY A 126 -11.98 6.61 -8.15
C GLY A 126 -12.56 5.70 -9.24
N THR A 127 -13.88 5.53 -9.24
CA THR A 127 -14.62 4.64 -10.17
C THR A 127 -15.10 5.35 -11.43
N ASN A 128 -15.38 6.66 -11.35
CA ASN A 128 -15.83 7.49 -12.47
C ASN A 128 -14.74 8.48 -12.90
N ASP A 129 -14.32 8.43 -14.15
CA ASP A 129 -13.26 9.29 -14.71
C ASP A 129 -13.70 10.77 -14.77
N ASP A 130 -14.97 11.03 -15.08
CA ASP A 130 -15.52 12.38 -15.24
C ASP A 130 -15.56 13.18 -13.92
N GLU A 131 -15.45 12.48 -12.79
CA GLU A 131 -15.49 13.07 -11.45
C GLU A 131 -14.09 13.31 -10.86
N LEU A 132 -13.04 12.82 -11.52
CA LEU A 132 -11.67 12.98 -11.05
C LEU A 132 -11.20 14.42 -11.22
N LEU A 133 -10.49 14.91 -10.20
CA LEU A 133 -9.78 16.18 -10.24
C LEU A 133 -8.30 15.95 -10.50
N TYR A 134 -7.67 16.93 -11.14
CA TYR A 134 -6.22 17.02 -11.17
C TYR A 134 -5.74 17.56 -9.83
N ILE A 135 -4.81 16.84 -9.21
CA ILE A 135 -4.00 17.36 -8.12
C ILE A 135 -3.16 18.50 -8.70
N ASP A 136 -3.14 19.64 -8.00
CA ASP A 136 -2.55 20.89 -8.47
C ASP A 136 -1.10 20.69 -8.97
N ASN A 137 -0.72 21.51 -9.95
CA ASN A 137 0.60 21.60 -10.59
C ASN A 137 0.99 20.50 -11.58
N LEU A 138 0.12 19.56 -11.96
CA LEU A 138 0.43 18.56 -13.01
C LEU A 138 -0.69 18.32 -14.01
N ASN A 139 -0.44 18.67 -15.27
CA ASN A 139 -1.22 18.23 -16.43
C ASN A 139 -0.75 16.85 -16.89
N SER A 140 -0.88 15.84 -16.02
CA SER A 140 -0.59 14.45 -16.35
C SER A 140 -1.79 13.58 -15.98
N PRO A 141 -2.14 12.55 -16.78
CA PRO A 141 -3.13 11.54 -16.37
C PRO A 141 -2.82 10.92 -14.99
N ARG A 142 -1.56 10.98 -14.56
CA ARG A 142 -1.03 10.46 -13.30
C ARG A 142 -1.42 11.27 -12.06
N ALA A 143 -1.92 12.49 -12.25
CA ALA A 143 -2.30 13.41 -11.17
C ALA A 143 -3.81 13.42 -10.90
N THR A 144 -4.57 12.49 -11.48
CA THR A 144 -6.02 12.41 -11.25
C THR A 144 -6.34 11.73 -9.91
N ALA A 145 -7.35 12.26 -9.21
CA ALA A 145 -7.77 11.82 -7.88
C ALA A 145 -9.27 12.05 -7.66
N SER A 146 -9.90 11.19 -6.86
CA SER A 146 -11.26 11.42 -6.40
C SER A 146 -11.34 12.67 -5.51
N LYS A 147 -12.38 13.49 -5.72
CA LYS A 147 -12.68 14.69 -4.90
C LYS A 147 -12.74 14.39 -3.41
N GLU A 148 -13.33 13.25 -3.06
CA GLU A 148 -13.55 12.85 -1.67
C GLU A 148 -12.44 11.95 -1.12
N GLY A 149 -11.48 11.57 -1.98
CA GLY A 149 -10.37 10.69 -1.64
C GLY A 149 -9.05 11.42 -1.67
N SER A 150 -8.17 10.97 -2.54
CA SER A 150 -6.77 11.37 -2.67
C SER A 150 -6.62 12.87 -2.90
N TYR A 151 -7.63 13.57 -3.44
CA TYR A 151 -7.59 15.01 -3.60
C TYR A 151 -7.51 15.74 -2.25
N ILE A 152 -8.38 15.39 -1.29
CA ILE A 152 -8.42 15.99 0.05
C ILE A 152 -7.59 15.24 1.11
N ALA A 153 -7.05 14.07 0.78
CA ALA A 153 -6.29 13.26 1.74
C ALA A 153 -5.07 13.99 2.31
N ASP A 154 -4.90 13.92 3.63
CA ASP A 154 -3.72 14.36 4.37
C ASP A 154 -2.70 13.22 4.55
N VAL A 155 -3.18 11.99 4.70
CA VAL A 155 -2.36 10.75 4.75
C VAL A 155 -2.82 9.76 3.69
N MET A 156 -1.85 9.18 2.97
CA MET A 156 -2.11 8.15 1.97
C MET A 156 -1.23 6.92 2.15
N LEU A 157 -1.83 5.73 2.12
CA LEU A 157 -1.13 4.46 1.90
C LEU A 157 -1.08 4.18 0.40
N VAL A 158 0.12 4.05 -0.16
CA VAL A 158 0.35 3.78 -1.60
C VAL A 158 1.24 2.53 -1.78
N PRO A 159 0.65 1.32 -1.79
CA PRO A 159 1.41 0.09 -2.01
C PRO A 159 1.84 -0.04 -3.47
N LEU A 160 3.09 -0.46 -3.71
CA LEU A 160 3.62 -0.77 -5.05
C LEU A 160 3.46 0.39 -6.05
N GLU A 161 3.71 1.62 -5.60
CA GLU A 161 3.43 2.86 -6.33
C GLU A 161 4.59 3.35 -7.21
N ASP A 162 4.25 4.04 -8.30
CA ASP A 162 5.23 4.69 -9.17
C ASP A 162 5.89 5.92 -8.54
N GLY A 163 7.19 6.07 -8.78
CA GLY A 163 7.99 7.14 -8.18
C GLY A 163 7.56 8.54 -8.63
N ASP A 164 7.09 8.72 -9.87
CA ASP A 164 6.68 10.04 -10.34
C ASP A 164 5.42 10.49 -9.59
N ARG A 165 4.43 9.59 -9.41
CA ARG A 165 3.20 9.90 -8.68
C ARG A 165 3.46 10.15 -7.19
N ALA A 166 4.31 9.36 -6.56
CA ALA A 166 4.67 9.61 -5.17
C ALA A 166 5.28 11.02 -4.99
N GLU A 167 6.06 11.50 -5.96
CA GLU A 167 6.66 12.84 -5.90
C GLU A 167 5.60 13.93 -5.98
N VAL A 168 4.62 13.76 -6.87
CA VAL A 168 3.44 14.66 -6.97
C VAL A 168 2.72 14.79 -5.63
N LEU A 169 2.44 13.65 -5.00
CA LEU A 169 1.68 13.61 -3.75
C LEU A 169 2.45 14.33 -2.62
N VAL A 170 3.77 14.12 -2.51
CA VAL A 170 4.63 14.82 -1.54
C VAL A 170 4.68 16.32 -1.81
N GLN A 171 4.85 16.73 -3.07
CA GLN A 171 4.87 18.15 -3.46
C GLN A 171 3.56 18.87 -3.14
N ASN A 172 2.45 18.14 -3.08
CA ASN A 172 1.13 18.63 -2.69
C ASN A 172 0.84 18.45 -1.17
N GLY A 173 1.89 18.30 -0.36
CA GLY A 173 1.80 18.32 1.10
C GLY A 173 1.22 17.06 1.75
N LYS A 174 1.02 15.98 0.99
CA LYS A 174 0.45 14.73 1.51
C LYS A 174 1.53 13.92 2.22
N LYS A 175 1.19 13.36 3.38
CA LYS A 175 2.02 12.35 4.03
C LYS A 175 1.80 11.01 3.33
N ILE A 176 2.88 10.38 2.90
CA ILE A 176 2.80 9.12 2.14
C ILE A 176 3.41 7.99 2.94
N ILE A 177 2.68 6.89 3.02
CA ILE A 177 3.13 5.61 3.54
C ILE A 177 3.24 4.68 2.35
N CYS A 178 4.44 4.20 2.01
CA CYS A 178 4.60 3.21 0.94
C CYS A 178 4.85 1.81 1.50
N ILE A 179 4.33 0.80 0.81
CA ILE A 179 4.75 -0.60 0.98
C ILE A 179 5.53 -0.98 -0.28
N ASP A 180 6.84 -1.11 -0.15
CA ASP A 180 7.76 -1.42 -1.24
C ASP A 180 8.93 -2.25 -0.72
N LEU A 181 9.13 -3.43 -1.31
CA LEU A 181 10.24 -4.32 -0.97
C LEU A 181 11.60 -3.75 -1.36
N ASN A 182 11.67 -2.77 -2.28
CA ASN A 182 12.90 -2.11 -2.67
C ASN A 182 13.17 -0.85 -1.83
N PRO A 183 14.08 -0.89 -0.83
CA PRO A 183 14.41 0.28 -0.02
C PRO A 183 15.14 1.40 -0.79
N LEU A 184 15.56 1.15 -2.03
CA LEU A 184 16.27 2.12 -2.88
C LEU A 184 15.36 2.81 -3.89
N SER A 185 14.08 2.43 -3.98
CA SER A 185 13.16 3.00 -4.94
C SER A 185 12.96 4.49 -4.69
N ARG A 186 12.57 5.23 -5.74
CA ARG A 186 12.26 6.66 -5.61
C ARG A 186 11.11 6.84 -4.61
N THR A 187 10.05 6.05 -4.75
CA THR A 187 8.89 6.01 -3.84
C THR A 187 9.31 5.81 -2.38
N ALA A 188 10.16 4.82 -2.11
CA ALA A 188 10.64 4.54 -0.76
C ALA A 188 11.43 5.72 -0.17
N LYS A 189 12.23 6.43 -0.97
CA LYS A 189 13.05 7.56 -0.49
C LYS A 189 12.24 8.82 -0.20
N MET A 190 11.17 9.07 -0.95
CA MET A 190 10.35 10.28 -0.80
C MET A 190 9.20 10.13 0.19
N SER A 191 8.79 8.89 0.50
CA SER A 191 7.67 8.64 1.41
C SER A 191 7.99 9.12 2.82
N THR A 192 6.95 9.54 3.54
CA THR A 192 7.04 9.86 4.97
C THR A 192 7.38 8.61 5.78
N ILE A 193 6.84 7.45 5.38
CA ILE A 193 7.12 6.14 5.99
C ILE A 193 7.23 5.08 4.89
N SER A 194 8.28 4.26 4.94
CA SER A 194 8.51 3.19 3.99
C SER A 194 8.53 1.83 4.68
N ILE A 195 7.53 1.01 4.41
CA ILE A 195 7.45 -0.36 4.90
C ILE A 195 8.15 -1.27 3.89
N VAL A 196 9.37 -1.68 4.22
CA VAL A 196 10.19 -2.59 3.39
C VAL A 196 9.80 -4.04 3.67
N ASP A 197 8.62 -4.41 3.20
CA ASP A 197 8.04 -5.75 3.37
C ASP A 197 7.07 -6.09 2.23
N ASN A 198 6.72 -7.36 2.12
CA ASN A 198 5.73 -7.81 1.13
C ASN A 198 4.33 -7.40 1.61
N ILE A 199 3.51 -6.84 0.71
CA ILE A 199 2.14 -6.39 1.01
C ILE A 199 1.28 -7.46 1.70
N VAL A 200 1.47 -8.73 1.33
CA VAL A 200 0.73 -9.87 1.91
C VAL A 200 1.12 -10.18 3.36
N ARG A 201 2.16 -9.54 3.89
CA ARG A 201 2.58 -9.59 5.30
C ARG A 201 2.34 -8.26 6.00
N ALA A 202 2.68 -7.16 5.32
CA ALA A 202 2.57 -5.81 5.85
C ALA A 202 1.12 -5.42 6.21
N VAL A 203 0.16 -5.60 5.28
CA VAL A 203 -1.23 -5.15 5.49
C VAL A 203 -1.91 -5.93 6.63
N PRO A 204 -1.77 -7.27 6.73
CA PRO A 204 -2.21 -8.01 7.92
C PRO A 204 -1.61 -7.49 9.23
N LEU A 205 -0.28 -7.27 9.27
CA LEU A 205 0.39 -6.78 10.47
C LEU A 205 -0.11 -5.38 10.87
N MET A 206 -0.25 -4.46 9.91
CA MET A 206 -0.84 -3.15 10.16
C MET A 206 -2.26 -3.26 10.72
N THR A 207 -3.06 -4.20 10.21
CA THR A 207 -4.42 -4.43 10.70
C THR A 207 -4.43 -4.96 12.13
N GLU A 208 -3.52 -5.87 12.47
CA GLU A 208 -3.35 -6.37 13.84
C GLU A 208 -2.98 -5.24 14.80
N ILE A 209 -1.99 -4.41 14.44
CA ILE A 209 -1.58 -3.25 15.24
C ILE A 209 -2.73 -2.27 15.43
N ALA A 210 -3.48 -1.94 14.37
CA ALA A 210 -4.62 -1.03 14.45
C ALA A 210 -5.71 -1.57 15.40
N LYS A 211 -5.99 -2.87 15.34
CA LYS A 211 -6.94 -3.54 16.25
C LYS A 211 -6.43 -3.54 17.69
N GLU A 212 -5.14 -3.79 17.92
CA GLU A 212 -4.52 -3.73 19.25
C GLU A 212 -4.61 -2.33 19.85
N PHE A 213 -4.30 -1.29 19.07
CA PHE A 213 -4.39 0.10 19.54
C PHE A 213 -5.82 0.47 19.93
N ARG A 214 -6.82 0.04 19.15
CA ARG A 214 -8.23 0.26 19.50
C ARG A 214 -8.63 -0.49 20.76
N GLN A 215 -8.28 -1.77 20.88
CA GLN A 215 -8.64 -2.60 22.05
C GLN A 215 -8.01 -2.09 23.35
N SER A 216 -6.82 -1.50 23.27
CA SER A 216 -6.10 -0.94 24.42
C SER A 216 -6.43 0.53 24.70
N GLY A 217 -7.32 1.16 23.92
CA GLY A 217 -7.65 2.59 24.03
C GLY A 217 -6.57 3.55 23.49
N LYS A 218 -5.45 3.02 23.00
CA LYS A 218 -4.33 3.80 22.44
C LYS A 218 -4.65 4.46 21.10
N ALA A 219 -5.67 3.98 20.38
CA ALA A 219 -6.11 4.61 19.14
C ALA A 219 -6.68 6.02 19.35
N ASP A 220 -7.19 6.32 20.56
CA ASP A 220 -7.73 7.64 20.92
C ASP A 220 -6.72 8.47 21.74
N ASP A 221 -5.56 7.90 22.09
CA ASP A 221 -4.48 8.57 22.82
C ASP A 221 -3.54 9.29 21.84
N LYS A 222 -3.85 10.56 21.57
CA LYS A 222 -3.10 11.39 20.64
C LYS A 222 -1.63 11.53 21.02
N GLU A 223 -1.29 11.68 22.30
CA GLU A 223 0.10 11.84 22.75
C GLU A 223 0.90 10.56 22.49
N PHE A 224 0.31 9.39 22.76
CA PHE A 224 0.91 8.10 22.46
C PHE A 224 1.21 7.95 20.96
N LEU A 225 0.23 8.23 20.09
CA LEU A 225 0.41 8.10 18.64
C LEU A 225 1.42 9.12 18.10
N GLU A 226 1.36 10.36 18.55
CA GLU A 226 2.32 11.41 18.16
C GLU A 226 3.74 11.04 18.58
N ASN A 227 3.92 10.44 19.76
CA ASN A 227 5.22 9.96 20.21
C ASN A 227 5.77 8.84 19.31
N ILE A 228 4.94 7.92 18.81
CA ILE A 228 5.39 6.92 17.82
C ILE A 228 5.87 7.62 16.54
N VAL A 229 5.05 8.53 16.00
CA VAL A 229 5.35 9.22 14.73
C VAL A 229 6.61 10.07 14.85
N ASN A 230 6.76 10.85 15.93
CA ASN A 230 7.89 11.75 16.13
C ASN A 230 9.23 11.01 16.35
N ASN A 231 9.17 9.77 16.86
CA ASN A 231 10.36 8.95 17.05
C ASN A 231 10.73 8.11 15.81
N PHE A 232 9.93 8.15 14.75
CA PHE A 232 10.20 7.43 13.51
C PHE A 232 10.99 8.29 12.51
N SER A 233 12.13 7.78 12.03
CA SER A 233 12.90 8.39 10.95
C SER A 233 12.90 7.45 9.74
N ASN A 234 12.29 7.88 8.63
CA ASN A 234 12.27 7.07 7.42
C ASN A 234 13.67 6.89 6.82
N GLU A 235 14.52 7.93 6.90
CA GLU A 235 15.91 7.83 6.44
C GLU A 235 16.66 6.72 7.20
N GLN A 236 16.54 6.69 8.53
CA GLN A 236 17.17 5.65 9.33
C GLN A 236 16.55 4.28 9.06
N ASN A 237 15.23 4.20 8.92
CA ASN A 237 14.51 2.98 8.57
C ASN A 237 14.99 2.38 7.25
N LEU A 238 15.24 3.19 6.21
CA LEU A 238 15.79 2.70 4.93
C LEU A 238 17.24 2.23 5.07
N LYS A 239 18.08 2.95 5.82
CA LYS A 239 19.47 2.53 6.12
C LYS A 239 19.49 1.19 6.85
N ASP A 240 18.65 1.01 7.85
CA ASP A 240 18.53 -0.23 8.62
C ASP A 240 17.98 -1.37 7.77
N SER A 241 17.02 -1.08 6.88
CA SER A 241 16.47 -2.07 5.93
C SER A 241 17.55 -2.57 4.97
N LEU A 242 18.40 -1.68 4.45
CA LEU A 242 19.54 -2.05 3.62
C LEU A 242 20.58 -2.87 4.40
N ALA A 243 20.88 -2.46 5.64
CA ALA A 243 21.81 -3.18 6.50
C ALA A 243 21.31 -4.58 6.88
N ALA A 244 19.99 -4.83 6.86
CA ALA A 244 19.40 -6.13 7.09
C ALA A 244 19.57 -7.12 5.92
N ILE A 245 19.83 -6.62 4.70
CA ILE A 245 20.12 -7.46 3.53
C ILE A 245 21.57 -7.93 3.62
N LYS A 246 21.75 -9.19 4.05
CA LYS A 246 23.07 -9.82 4.19
C LYS A 246 23.07 -11.19 3.53
N LEU A 247 24.20 -11.55 2.93
CA LEU A 247 24.48 -12.94 2.59
C LEU A 247 24.52 -13.73 3.92
N LYS A 248 23.65 -14.73 4.02
CA LYS A 248 23.66 -15.68 5.14
C LYS A 248 24.57 -16.85 4.82
#